data_AF-A0A448UB93-F1
#
_entry.id   AF-A0A448UB93-F1
#
_cell.length_a   1.000
_cell.length_b   1.000
_cell.length_c   1.000
_cell.angle_alpha   90.00
_cell.angle_beta   90.00
_cell.angle_gamma   90.00
#
_symmetry.space_group_name_H-M   'P 1'
#
loop_
_entity.id
_entity.type
_entity.pdbx_description
1 polymer ?
#
loop_
_entity_poly.entity_id
_entity_poly.type
_entity_poly.pdbx_seq_one_letter_code
_entity_poly.pdbx_strand_id
1 'polypeptide(L)'
;MTEQEIRQILTDALVNLFEIEPECIRPETDLYEDLEIDSIDAIDLIDYIKRQTGHKLLAEDFRSVRTVEDVVQAVLKKSTAE
;
A
#
# COMPACT_ATOMS: atom_id res chain seq x y z
N MET A 1 -4.36 -14.70 1.06
CA MET A 1 -4.88 -13.42 0.53
C MET A 1 -4.50 -13.33 -0.95
N THR A 2 -5.30 -12.73 -1.83
CA THR A 2 -4.96 -12.58 -3.26
C THR A 2 -4.46 -11.17 -3.57
N GLU A 3 -3.71 -11.00 -4.66
CA GLU A 3 -3.23 -9.68 -5.12
C GLU A 3 -4.38 -8.68 -5.31
N GLN A 4 -5.53 -9.17 -5.81
CA GLN A 4 -6.72 -8.34 -6.01
C GLN A 4 -7.28 -7.79 -4.69
N GLU A 5 -7.33 -8.62 -3.64
CA GLU A 5 -7.80 -8.20 -2.31
C GLU A 5 -6.87 -7.14 -1.70
N ILE A 6 -5.55 -7.36 -1.79
CA ILE A 6 -4.56 -6.40 -1.30
C ILE A 6 -4.67 -5.08 -2.05
N ARG A 7 -4.81 -5.13 -3.37
CA ARG A 7 -4.98 -3.92 -4.18
C ARG A 7 -6.26 -3.18 -3.80
N GLN A 8 -7.35 -3.89 -3.54
CA GLN A 8 -8.58 -3.27 -3.04
C GLN A 8 -8.37 -2.59 -1.68
N ILE A 9 -7.69 -3.25 -0.74
CA ILE A 9 -7.36 -2.68 0.57
C ILE A 9 -6.47 -1.43 0.42
N LEU A 10 -5.46 -1.49 -0.44
CA LEU A 10 -4.56 -0.38 -0.71
C LEU A 10 -5.29 0.80 -1.38
N THR A 11 -6.11 0.52 -2.39
CA THR A 11 -6.94 1.52 -3.05
C THR A 11 -7.91 2.17 -2.06
N ASP A 12 -8.56 1.37 -1.22
CA ASP A 12 -9.46 1.88 -0.18
C ASP A 12 -8.71 2.74 0.85
N ALA A 13 -7.51 2.34 1.26
CA ALA A 13 -6.65 3.15 2.12
C ALA A 13 -6.31 4.49 1.46
N LEU A 14 -5.90 4.46 0.18
CA LEU A 14 -5.52 5.64 -0.58
C LEU A 14 -6.71 6.62 -0.76
N VAL A 15 -7.89 6.09 -1.05
CA VAL A 15 -9.11 6.88 -1.23
C VAL A 15 -9.63 7.43 0.10
N ASN A 16 -9.66 6.64 1.18
CA ASN A 16 -10.25 7.07 2.45
C ASN A 16 -9.31 7.92 3.30
N LEU A 17 -8.00 7.66 3.26
CA LEU A 17 -7.02 8.36 4.10
C LEU A 17 -6.45 9.60 3.40
N PHE A 18 -6.27 9.53 2.07
CA PHE A 18 -5.61 10.60 1.29
C PHE A 18 -6.54 11.24 0.26
N GLU A 19 -7.81 10.83 0.21
CA GLU A 19 -8.80 11.39 -0.72
C GLU A 19 -8.38 11.27 -2.20
N ILE A 20 -7.55 10.28 -2.52
CA ILE A 20 -7.04 10.03 -3.88
C ILE A 20 -8.11 9.33 -4.71
N GLU A 21 -8.27 9.75 -5.96
CA GLU A 21 -9.22 9.11 -6.87
C GLU A 21 -8.74 7.71 -7.30
N PRO A 22 -9.60 6.69 -7.31
CA PRO A 22 -9.22 5.33 -7.66
C PRO A 22 -8.74 5.18 -9.11
N GLU A 23 -9.04 6.14 -9.97
CA GLU A 23 -8.56 6.20 -11.35
C GLU A 23 -7.08 6.61 -11.49
N CYS A 24 -6.54 7.35 -10.51
CA CYS A 24 -5.11 7.67 -10.42
C CYS A 24 -4.30 6.51 -9.83
N ILE A 25 -4.93 5.59 -9.11
CA ILE A 25 -4.27 4.47 -8.44
C ILE A 25 -4.02 3.34 -9.46
N ARG A 26 -2.93 3.47 -10.22
CA ARG A 26 -2.47 2.46 -11.17
C ARG A 26 -1.31 1.68 -10.58
N PRO A 27 -1.10 0.41 -10.97
CA PRO A 27 0.03 -0.39 -10.48
C PRO A 27 1.40 0.30 -10.74
N GLU A 28 1.50 1.00 -11.86
CA GLU A 28 2.66 1.77 -12.30
C GLU A 28 2.77 3.16 -11.68
N THR A 29 1.75 3.63 -10.95
CA THR A 29 1.75 4.93 -10.29
C THR A 29 2.76 4.95 -9.15
N ASP A 30 3.58 6.00 -9.10
CA ASP A 30 4.52 6.23 -8.01
C ASP A 30 3.81 6.89 -6.82
N LEU A 31 3.93 6.29 -5.63
CA LEU A 31 3.30 6.80 -4.42
C LEU A 31 3.88 8.16 -4.03
N TYR A 32 5.18 8.37 -4.20
CA TYR A 32 5.84 9.58 -3.71
C TYR A 32 5.77 10.70 -4.75
N GLU A 33 5.99 10.39 -6.03
CA GLU A 33 6.02 11.41 -7.09
C GLU A 33 4.63 11.76 -7.63
N ASP A 34 3.73 10.79 -7.79
CA ASP A 34 2.44 10.98 -8.47
C ASP A 34 1.29 11.14 -7.47
N LEU A 35 1.31 10.36 -6.38
CA LEU A 35 0.31 10.43 -5.31
C LEU A 35 0.71 11.37 -4.15
N GLU A 36 1.88 12.01 -4.25
CA GLU A 36 2.40 12.96 -3.26
C GLU A 36 2.42 12.41 -1.81
N ILE A 37 2.61 11.11 -1.64
CA ILE A 37 2.63 10.43 -0.34
C ILE A 37 3.94 10.75 0.38
N ASP A 38 3.85 11.38 1.54
CA ASP A 38 5.00 11.67 2.38
C ASP A 38 5.42 10.48 3.27
N SER A 39 6.57 10.61 3.91
CA SER A 39 7.04 9.60 4.88
C SER A 39 6.10 9.42 6.08
N ILE A 40 5.25 10.40 6.39
CA ILE A 40 4.25 10.34 7.46
C ILE A 40 3.05 9.51 6.98
N ASP A 41 2.56 9.80 5.79
CA ASP A 41 1.46 9.12 5.12
C ASP A 41 1.73 7.63 4.93
N ALA A 42 2.97 7.27 4.59
CA ALA A 42 3.40 5.89 4.54
C ALA A 42 3.19 5.12 5.86
N ILE A 43 3.32 5.78 7.02
CA ILE A 43 3.08 5.16 8.34
C ILE A 43 1.60 4.86 8.53
N ASP A 44 0.71 5.78 8.16
CA ASP A 44 -0.75 5.58 8.21
C ASP A 44 -1.20 4.46 7.26
N LEU A 45 -0.63 4.41 6.06
CA LEU A 45 -0.83 3.30 5.09
C LEU A 45 -0.44 1.94 5.68
N ILE A 46 0.74 1.86 6.30
CA ILE A 46 1.21 0.63 6.94
C ILE A 46 0.28 0.21 8.07
N ASP A 47 -0.17 1.15 8.92
CA ASP A 47 -1.08 0.84 10.02
C ASP A 47 -2.44 0.35 9.50
N TYR A 48 -2.97 0.99 8.45
CA TYR A 48 -4.24 0.60 7.83
C TYR A 48 -4.16 -0.81 7.22
N ILE A 49 -3.14 -1.06 6.39
CA ILE A 49 -2.94 -2.37 5.76
C ILE A 49 -2.75 -3.44 6.83
N LYS A 50 -1.99 -3.15 7.90
CA LYS A 50 -1.80 -4.09 9.01
C LYS A 50 -3.12 -4.40 9.73
N ARG A 51 -4.02 -3.43 9.92
CA ARG A 51 -5.33 -3.66 10.55
C ARG A 51 -6.24 -4.54 9.68
N GLN A 52 -6.21 -4.33 8.36
CA GLN A 52 -7.02 -5.08 7.41
C GLN A 52 -6.49 -6.49 7.17
N THR A 53 -5.18 -6.62 6.98
CA THR A 53 -4.52 -7.88 6.61
C THR A 53 -4.05 -8.69 7.81
N GLY A 54 -3.89 -8.06 8.98
CA GLY A 54 -3.28 -8.66 10.17
C GLY A 54 -1.76 -8.80 10.11
N HIS A 55 -1.13 -8.56 8.96
CA HIS A 55 0.30 -8.74 8.76
C HIS A 55 1.09 -7.46 9.06
N LYS A 56 2.19 -7.61 9.81
CA LYS A 56 3.03 -6.48 10.22
C LYS A 56 4.07 -6.18 9.14
N LEU A 57 3.81 -5.17 8.32
CA LEU A 57 4.81 -4.59 7.42
C LEU A 57 5.81 -3.76 8.24
N LEU A 58 7.08 -3.84 7.88
CA LEU A 58 8.13 -3.01 8.46
C LEU A 58 8.40 -1.81 7.57
N ALA A 59 8.83 -0.70 8.16
CA ALA A 59 9.20 0.51 7.42
C ALA A 59 10.31 0.24 6.38
N GLU A 60 11.16 -0.77 6.62
CA GLU A 60 12.18 -1.22 5.69
C GLU A 60 11.61 -1.91 4.44
N ASP A 61 10.51 -2.66 4.54
CA ASP A 61 9.77 -3.16 3.38
C ASP A 61 9.24 -1.96 2.58
N PHE A 62 8.69 -0.96 3.27
CA PHE A 62 8.15 0.26 2.65
C PHE A 62 9.20 1.25 2.13
N ARG A 63 10.48 1.07 2.44
CA ARG A 63 11.56 1.87 1.80
C ARG A 63 11.90 1.37 0.40
N SER A 64 11.62 0.09 0.13
CA SER A 64 11.86 -0.49 -1.20
C SER A 64 10.65 -0.28 -2.12
N VAL A 65 9.45 -0.13 -1.55
CA VAL A 65 8.25 0.20 -2.32
C VAL A 65 8.30 1.64 -2.80
N ARG A 66 7.98 1.83 -4.08
CA ARG A 66 7.83 3.15 -4.71
C ARG A 66 6.52 3.29 -5.44
N THR A 67 6.06 2.20 -6.05
CA THR A 67 4.80 2.16 -6.77
C THR A 67 3.72 1.39 -6.01
N VAL A 68 2.47 1.63 -6.40
CA VAL A 68 1.30 0.89 -5.89
C VAL A 68 1.50 -0.61 -6.02
N GLU A 69 2.04 -1.08 -7.15
CA GLU A 69 2.33 -2.49 -7.36
C GLU A 69 3.37 -3.04 -6.37
N ASP A 70 4.43 -2.28 -6.05
CA ASP A 70 5.46 -2.74 -5.12
C ASP A 70 4.88 -2.93 -3.70
N VAL A 71 3.98 -2.04 -3.27
CA VAL A 71 3.24 -2.22 -2.00
C VAL A 71 2.41 -3.49 -2.02
N VAL A 72 1.65 -3.73 -3.10
CA VAL A 72 0.83 -4.95 -3.23
C VAL A 72 1.71 -6.20 -3.15
N GLN A 73 2.84 -6.22 -3.86
CA GLN A 73 3.79 -7.33 -3.84
C GLN A 73 4.44 -7.54 -2.48
N ALA A 74 4.82 -6.47 -1.79
CA ALA A 74 5.40 -6.53 -0.45
C ALA A 74 4.43 -7.19 0.55
N VAL A 75 3.16 -6.79 0.53
CA VAL A 75 2.11 -7.38 1.38
C VAL A 75 1.85 -8.83 1.00
N LEU A 76 1.77 -9.15 -0.30
CA LEU A 76 1.52 -10.50 -0.78
C LEU A 76 2.62 -11.47 -0.34
N LYS A 77 3.88 -11.04 -0.45
CA LYS A 77 5.04 -11.82 0.00
C LYS A 77 4.96 -12.12 1.49
N LYS A 78 4.59 -11.14 2.33
CA LYS A 78 4.42 -11.37 3.77
C LYS A 78 3.25 -12.32 4.06
N SER A 79 2.13 -12.14 3.37
CA SER A 79 0.93 -12.97 3.57
C SER A 79 1.12 -14.43 3.17
N THR A 80 2.01 -14.72 2.21
CA THR A 80 2.29 -16.09 1.74
C THR A 80 3.43 -16.76 2.51
N ALA A 81 4.22 -15.98 3.26
CA ALA A 81 5.40 -16.47 3.97
C ALA A 81 5.12 -16.96 5.41
N GLU A 82 3.85 -17.00 5.84
CA GLU A 82 3.42 -17.48 7.17
C GLU A 82 2.59 -18.77 7.10
#